data_AF-A0A0X7A0X0-F1
#
_entry.id   AF-A0A0X7A0X0-F1
#
_cell.length_a   1.000
_cell.length_b   1.000
_cell.length_c   1.000
_cell.angle_alpha   90.00
_cell.angle_beta   90.00
_cell.angle_gamma   90.00
#
_symmetry.space_group_name_H-M   'P 1'
#
loop_
_entity.id
_entity.type
_entity.pdbx_description
1 polymer ?
#
loop_
_entity_poly.entity_id
_entity_poly.type
_entity_poly.pdbx_seq_one_letter_code
_entity_poly.pdbx_strand_id
1 'polypeptide(L)'
;MSEDFFQRIVSSREMLLEADYTRFPEAPDLSDYGGIKPYATVVVGGQIVATIDNQGGVSSDDALGRRLHGILAGEVDGTNGPNLAHARADQIAELLGGRVVKSETALTQAEFSALPKIEQPKPWIDYDAMRADPKYGLIQEMKHRRAEYLASQ
;
A
#
# COMPACT_ATOMS: atom_id res chain seq x y z
N MET A 1 -2.50 -42.09 10.02
CA MET A 1 -2.64 -40.66 9.66
C MET A 1 -3.84 -40.53 8.73
N SER A 2 -4.79 -39.64 9.05
CA SER A 2 -5.94 -39.38 8.17
C SER A 2 -5.51 -38.65 6.90
N GLU A 3 -6.30 -38.78 5.84
CA GLU A 3 -6.03 -38.10 4.57
C GLU A 3 -6.04 -36.57 4.73
N ASP A 4 -7.03 -36.04 5.44
CA ASP A 4 -7.15 -34.60 5.67
C ASP A 4 -5.94 -34.01 6.39
N PHE A 5 -5.38 -34.74 7.36
CA PHE A 5 -4.19 -34.29 8.08
C PHE A 5 -2.95 -34.31 7.20
N PHE A 6 -2.80 -35.33 6.34
CA PHE A 6 -1.72 -35.40 5.36
C PHE A 6 -1.81 -34.24 4.35
N GLN A 7 -2.99 -33.99 3.79
CA GLN A 7 -3.21 -32.90 2.84
C GLN A 7 -2.85 -31.56 3.48
N ARG A 8 -3.29 -31.31 4.72
CA ARG A 8 -2.92 -30.08 5.44
C ARG A 8 -1.42 -29.92 5.62
N ILE A 9 -0.70 -31.00 5.96
CA ILE A 9 0.76 -31.03 6.11
C ILE A 9 1.47 -30.68 4.80
N VAL A 10 0.98 -31.22 3.69
CA VAL A 10 1.55 -31.00 2.35
C VAL A 10 1.25 -29.59 1.88
N SER A 11 -0.01 -29.15 1.91
CA SER A 11 -0.40 -27.79 1.51
C SER A 11 0.31 -26.71 2.32
N SER A 12 0.52 -26.93 3.62
CA SER A 12 1.28 -25.97 4.45
C SER A 12 2.74 -25.86 4.02
N ARG A 13 3.37 -26.98 3.64
CA ARG A 13 4.76 -26.98 3.14
C ARG A 13 4.87 -26.35 1.77
N GLU A 14 3.92 -26.62 0.89
CA GLU A 14 3.86 -25.98 -0.44
C GLU A 14 3.66 -24.48 -0.31
N MET A 15 2.74 -24.02 0.53
CA MET A 15 2.53 -22.60 0.78
C MET A 15 3.78 -21.91 1.35
N LEU A 16 4.49 -22.54 2.29
CA LEU A 16 5.75 -22.00 2.83
C LEU A 16 6.84 -21.94 1.76
N LEU A 17 6.93 -22.97 0.91
CA LEU A 17 7.89 -23.00 -0.18
C LEU A 17 7.56 -21.95 -1.25
N GLU A 18 6.29 -21.80 -1.63
CA GLU A 18 5.86 -20.75 -2.54
C GLU A 18 6.16 -19.35 -1.98
N ALA A 19 5.98 -19.15 -0.67
CA ALA A 19 6.34 -17.89 -0.01
C ALA A 19 7.85 -17.61 -0.08
N ASP A 20 8.70 -18.62 0.16
CA ASP A 20 10.17 -18.50 0.04
C ASP A 20 10.62 -18.09 -1.39
N TYR A 21 9.83 -18.46 -2.40
CA TYR A 21 10.11 -18.20 -3.82
C TYR A 21 9.20 -17.14 -4.46
N THR A 22 8.38 -16.45 -3.67
CA THR A 22 7.59 -15.32 -4.16
C THR A 22 8.52 -14.13 -4.35
N ARG A 23 8.57 -13.64 -5.58
CA ARG A 23 9.27 -12.42 -5.96
C ARG A 23 8.32 -11.25 -5.85
N PHE A 24 8.73 -10.26 -5.07
CA PHE A 24 8.06 -8.98 -4.98
C PHE A 24 8.79 -8.02 -5.91
N PRO A 25 8.13 -7.53 -6.99
CA PRO A 25 8.72 -6.51 -7.84
C PRO A 25 9.01 -5.25 -7.03
N GLU A 26 9.99 -4.48 -7.48
CA GLU A 26 10.23 -3.14 -6.93
C GLU A 26 8.96 -2.29 -7.09
N ALA A 27 8.68 -1.48 -6.07
CA ALA A 27 7.60 -0.51 -6.14
C ALA A 27 7.90 0.49 -7.28
N PRO A 28 6.87 0.96 -8.00
CA PRO A 28 7.07 1.96 -9.03
C PRO A 28 7.69 3.23 -8.43
N ASP A 29 8.58 3.88 -9.17
CA ASP A 29 9.08 5.19 -8.77
C ASP A 29 7.95 6.22 -8.90
N LEU A 30 7.56 6.79 -7.76
CA LEU A 30 6.50 7.80 -7.68
C LEU A 30 7.08 9.21 -7.50
N SER A 31 8.39 9.39 -7.57
CA SER A 31 9.07 10.67 -7.31
C SER A 31 8.46 11.83 -8.12
N ASP A 32 8.04 11.59 -9.36
CA ASP A 32 7.40 12.56 -10.26
C ASP A 32 5.87 12.43 -10.37
N TYR A 33 5.25 11.55 -9.59
CA TYR A 33 3.81 11.39 -9.61
C TYR A 33 3.11 12.62 -9.02
N GLY A 34 2.34 13.34 -9.85
CA GLY A 34 1.69 14.61 -9.47
C GLY A 34 0.75 14.51 -8.27
N GLY A 35 0.15 13.33 -8.02
CA GLY A 35 -0.78 13.13 -6.90
C GLY A 35 -0.13 13.28 -5.52
N ILE A 36 1.14 12.92 -5.37
CA ILE A 36 1.86 13.03 -4.08
C ILE A 36 2.66 14.34 -3.95
N LYS A 37 2.64 15.19 -4.97
CA LYS A 37 3.28 16.52 -4.89
C LYS A 37 2.45 17.44 -3.97
N PRO A 38 3.08 18.45 -3.34
CA PRO A 38 2.36 19.37 -2.46
C PRO A 38 1.24 20.11 -3.19
N TYR A 39 0.06 20.14 -2.58
CA TYR A 39 -1.05 21.01 -2.94
C TYR A 39 -0.95 22.36 -2.21
N ALA A 40 -0.75 22.31 -0.89
CA ALA A 40 -0.66 23.52 -0.06
C ALA A 40 0.15 23.27 1.21
N THR A 41 0.55 24.35 1.87
CA THR A 41 1.06 24.34 3.24
C THR A 41 0.18 25.22 4.11
N VAL A 42 0.08 24.88 5.40
CA VAL A 42 -0.55 25.73 6.41
C VAL A 42 0.54 26.36 7.25
N VAL A 43 0.48 27.69 7.37
CA VAL A 43 1.49 28.50 8.09
C VAL A 43 0.85 29.17 9.29
N VAL A 44 1.45 28.98 10.47
CA VAL A 44 1.05 29.62 11.74
C VAL A 44 2.27 30.35 12.28
N GLY A 45 2.13 31.65 12.57
CA GLY A 45 3.25 32.44 13.12
C GLY A 45 4.53 32.45 12.25
N GLY A 46 4.40 32.22 10.94
CA GLY A 46 5.54 32.14 10.01
C GLY A 46 6.17 30.75 9.86
N GLN A 47 5.69 29.74 10.59
CA GLN A 47 6.17 28.37 10.50
C GLN A 47 5.18 27.48 9.75
N ILE A 48 5.68 26.59 8.88
CA ILE A 48 4.87 25.55 8.24
C ILE A 48 4.54 24.50 9.30
N VAL A 49 3.24 24.33 9.59
CA VAL A 49 2.75 23.36 10.56
C VAL A 49 2.16 22.12 9.89
N ALA A 50 1.74 22.24 8.63
CA ALA A 50 1.24 21.12 7.84
C ALA A 50 1.54 21.32 6.36
N THR A 51 1.82 20.21 5.66
CA THR A 51 1.88 20.13 4.20
C THR A 51 0.79 19.16 3.75
N ILE A 52 0.01 19.56 2.75
CA ILE A 52 -1.08 18.78 2.18
C ILE A 52 -0.70 18.46 0.74
N ASP A 53 -0.79 17.20 0.32
CA ASP A 53 -0.54 16.77 -1.06
C ASP A 53 -1.80 16.85 -1.95
N ASN A 54 -1.63 16.65 -3.26
CA ASN A 54 -2.75 16.67 -4.21
C ASN A 54 -3.76 15.53 -4.01
N GLN A 55 -3.45 14.48 -3.25
CA GLN A 55 -4.42 13.43 -2.86
C GLN A 55 -5.25 13.83 -1.63
N GLY A 56 -4.82 14.87 -0.91
CA GLY A 56 -5.38 15.32 0.37
C GLY A 56 -4.68 14.71 1.58
N GLY A 57 -3.59 13.96 1.40
CA GLY A 57 -2.74 13.48 2.48
C GLY A 57 -2.13 14.65 3.25
N VAL A 58 -2.08 14.54 4.58
CA VAL A 58 -1.56 15.59 5.47
C VAL A 58 -0.29 15.08 6.14
N SER A 59 0.79 15.84 5.98
CA SER A 59 2.05 15.66 6.69
C SER A 59 2.23 16.78 7.71
N SER A 60 2.48 16.43 8.96
CA SER A 60 2.71 17.32 10.10
C SER A 60 3.62 16.65 11.13
N ASP A 61 3.98 17.34 12.21
CA ASP A 61 4.60 16.68 13.36
C ASP A 61 3.66 15.68 14.06
N ASP A 62 4.22 14.79 14.88
CA ASP A 62 3.50 13.70 15.58
C ASP A 62 2.43 14.19 16.57
N ALA A 63 2.63 15.36 17.18
CA ALA A 63 1.70 15.91 18.16
C ALA A 63 0.46 16.48 17.45
N LEU A 64 0.69 17.27 16.40
CA LEU A 64 -0.36 17.81 15.56
C LEU A 64 -1.07 16.70 14.78
N GLY A 65 -0.34 15.74 14.22
CA GLY A 65 -0.92 14.61 13.49
C GLY A 65 -1.91 13.81 14.33
N ARG A 66 -1.58 13.54 15.60
CA ARG A 66 -2.51 12.90 16.55
C ARG A 66 -3.72 13.78 16.90
N ARG A 67 -3.55 15.10 16.98
CA ARG A 67 -4.64 16.03 17.24
C ARG A 67 -5.60 16.13 16.04
N LEU A 68 -5.06 16.08 14.82
CA LEU A 68 -5.83 16.12 13.58
C LEU A 68 -6.54 14.80 13.29
N HIS A 69 -6.06 13.68 13.84
CA HIS A 69 -6.65 12.36 13.71
C HIS A 69 -8.10 12.35 14.22
N GLY A 70 -9.07 12.13 13.33
CA GLY A 70 -10.51 12.11 13.64
C GLY A 70 -11.20 13.48 13.59
N ILE A 71 -10.47 14.57 13.36
CA ILE A 71 -11.04 15.91 13.16
C ILE A 71 -11.14 16.23 11.67
N LEU A 72 -10.12 15.84 10.90
CA LEU A 72 -10.08 16.13 9.47
C LEU A 72 -11.24 15.47 8.73
N ALA A 73 -11.80 16.20 7.75
CA ALA A 73 -12.77 15.62 6.83
C ALA A 73 -12.22 14.31 6.24
N GLY A 74 -12.98 13.22 6.45
CA GLY A 74 -12.61 11.90 5.94
C GLY A 74 -12.68 11.86 4.41
N GLU A 75 -13.74 12.43 3.85
CA GLU A 75 -14.00 12.59 2.42
C GLU A 75 -14.73 13.92 2.17
N VAL A 76 -14.54 14.50 0.99
CA VAL A 76 -15.38 15.58 0.47
C VAL A 76 -16.00 15.07 -0.84
N ASP A 77 -17.32 15.09 -0.92
CA ASP A 77 -18.10 14.56 -2.05
C ASP A 77 -17.75 13.12 -2.46
N GLY A 78 -17.28 12.29 -1.51
CA GLY A 78 -16.90 10.89 -1.76
C GLY A 78 -15.62 10.72 -2.59
N THR A 79 -14.78 11.75 -2.68
CA THR A 79 -13.57 11.75 -3.54
C THR A 79 -12.29 12.11 -2.80
N ASN A 80 -11.19 11.49 -3.22
CA ASN A 80 -9.82 11.93 -2.96
C ASN A 80 -9.41 13.00 -3.98
N GLY A 81 -8.32 13.72 -3.71
CA GLY A 81 -7.76 14.68 -4.65
C GLY A 81 -7.76 16.14 -4.16
N PRO A 82 -7.51 17.11 -5.07
CA PRO A 82 -7.34 18.52 -4.72
C PRO A 82 -8.52 19.19 -4.00
N ASN A 83 -9.76 18.74 -4.21
CA ASN A 83 -10.91 19.25 -3.46
C ASN A 83 -10.82 18.89 -1.98
N LEU A 84 -10.46 17.64 -1.67
CA LEU A 84 -10.21 17.19 -0.30
C LEU A 84 -8.99 17.90 0.30
N ALA A 85 -7.93 18.09 -0.49
CA ALA A 85 -6.74 18.80 -0.08
C ALA A 85 -7.05 20.25 0.35
N HIS A 86 -7.87 20.96 -0.44
CA HIS A 86 -8.35 22.30 -0.12
C HIS A 86 -9.12 22.33 1.19
N ALA A 87 -10.13 21.47 1.35
CA ALA A 87 -10.96 21.43 2.55
C ALA A 87 -10.14 21.14 3.82
N ARG A 88 -9.17 20.22 3.73
CA ARG A 88 -8.28 19.92 4.86
C ARG A 88 -7.35 21.09 5.16
N ALA A 89 -6.80 21.77 4.15
CA ALA A 89 -5.94 22.93 4.35
C ALA A 89 -6.69 24.06 5.06
N ASP A 90 -7.92 24.37 4.62
CA ASP A 90 -8.79 25.37 5.25
C ASP A 90 -9.10 24.99 6.69
N GLN A 91 -9.53 23.76 6.93
CA GLN A 91 -9.88 23.29 8.27
C GLN A 91 -8.69 23.37 9.24
N ILE A 92 -7.49 23.01 8.80
CA ILE A 92 -6.28 23.09 9.63
C ILE A 92 -5.93 24.56 9.90
N ALA A 93 -6.03 25.43 8.89
CA ALA A 93 -5.79 26.86 9.06
C ALA A 93 -6.76 27.48 10.06
N GLU A 94 -8.06 27.17 9.97
CA GLU A 94 -9.09 27.63 10.90
C GLU A 94 -8.83 27.14 12.33
N LEU A 95 -8.52 25.85 12.50
CA LEU A 95 -8.26 25.24 13.80
C LEU A 95 -7.06 25.88 14.52
N LEU A 96 -6.02 26.24 13.76
CA LEU A 96 -4.74 26.69 14.30
C LEU A 96 -4.56 28.21 14.22
N GLY A 97 -5.54 28.95 13.66
CA GLY A 97 -5.40 30.39 13.39
C GLY A 97 -4.28 30.69 12.39
N GLY A 98 -4.05 29.79 11.45
CA GLY A 98 -3.04 29.89 10.40
C GLY A 98 -3.57 30.45 9.09
N ARG A 99 -2.74 30.39 8.05
CA ARG A 99 -3.11 30.69 6.67
C ARG A 99 -2.66 29.60 5.73
N VAL A 100 -3.44 29.37 4.68
CA VAL A 100 -3.10 28.44 3.60
C VAL A 100 -2.18 29.12 2.59
N VAL A 101 -1.15 28.43 2.14
CA VAL A 101 -0.25 28.83 1.06
C VAL A 101 -0.27 27.75 0.00
N LYS A 102 -0.84 28.06 -1.16
CA LYS A 102 -0.95 27.12 -2.28
C LYS A 102 0.41 26.88 -2.93
N SER A 103 0.69 25.64 -3.29
CA SER A 103 1.92 25.24 -3.99
C SER A 103 1.82 25.50 -5.49
N GLU A 104 2.96 25.65 -6.17
CA GLU A 104 3.05 25.69 -7.63
C GLU A 104 2.67 24.34 -8.27
N THR A 105 2.82 23.25 -7.53
CA THR A 105 2.44 21.89 -7.95
C THR A 105 0.98 21.54 -7.66
N ALA A 106 0.18 22.51 -7.20
CA ALA A 106 -1.21 22.29 -6.87
C ALA A 106 -2.05 22.02 -8.12
N LEU A 107 -2.65 20.84 -8.20
CA LEU A 107 -3.52 20.45 -9.30
C LEU A 107 -4.97 20.90 -9.06
N THR A 108 -5.73 21.03 -10.14
CA THR A 108 -7.19 21.01 -10.11
C THR A 108 -7.71 19.58 -9.99
N GLN A 109 -8.96 19.40 -9.56
CA GLN A 109 -9.57 18.06 -9.50
C GLN A 109 -9.60 17.36 -10.86
N ALA A 110 -9.78 18.13 -11.95
CA ALA A 110 -9.77 17.61 -13.31
C ALA A 110 -8.38 17.09 -13.72
N GLU A 111 -7.31 17.86 -13.46
CA GLU A 111 -5.93 17.43 -13.73
C GLU A 111 -5.53 16.23 -12.89
N PHE A 112 -5.94 16.19 -11.62
CA PHE A 112 -5.72 15.04 -10.75
C PHE A 112 -6.40 13.78 -11.29
N SER A 113 -7.65 13.91 -11.75
CA SER A 113 -8.42 12.79 -12.31
C SER A 113 -7.84 12.27 -13.62
N ALA A 114 -7.05 13.09 -14.31
CA ALA A 114 -6.36 12.75 -15.55
C ALA A 114 -4.94 12.17 -15.32
N LEU A 115 -4.47 12.07 -14.08
CA LEU A 115 -3.15 11.49 -13.79
C LEU A 115 -3.07 10.03 -14.27
N PRO A 116 -1.88 9.58 -14.72
CA PRO A 116 -1.67 8.18 -15.04
C PRO A 116 -2.03 7.28 -13.85
N LYS A 117 -2.66 6.15 -14.13
CA LYS A 117 -2.90 5.15 -13.08
C LYS A 117 -1.57 4.54 -12.67
N ILE A 118 -1.34 4.44 -11.36
CA ILE A 118 -0.18 3.73 -10.83
C ILE A 118 -0.42 2.23 -11.02
N GLU A 119 0.33 1.62 -11.93
CA GLU A 119 0.33 0.16 -12.08
C GLU A 119 1.23 -0.44 -11.01
N GLN A 120 0.63 -1.18 -10.07
CA GLN A 120 1.40 -1.96 -9.11
C GLN A 120 1.79 -3.29 -9.75
N PRO A 121 3.08 -3.56 -9.93
CA PRO A 121 3.52 -4.84 -10.46
C PRO A 121 3.12 -5.95 -9.47
N LYS A 122 2.56 -7.05 -9.99
CA LYS A 122 2.06 -8.14 -9.17
C LYS A 122 3.21 -9.05 -8.72
N PRO A 123 3.21 -9.54 -7.48
CA PRO A 123 4.14 -10.60 -7.08
C PRO A 123 3.99 -11.83 -7.98
N TRP A 124 5.08 -12.55 -8.20
CA TRP A 124 5.06 -13.82 -8.94
C TRP A 124 5.93 -14.86 -8.25
N ILE A 125 5.65 -16.14 -8.46
CA ILE A 125 6.46 -17.23 -7.93
C ILE A 125 7.53 -17.62 -8.95
N ASP A 126 8.78 -17.69 -8.52
CA ASP A 126 9.89 -18.20 -9.31
C ASP A 126 9.88 -19.74 -9.31
N TYR A 127 9.01 -20.32 -10.14
CA TYR A 127 8.79 -21.76 -10.17
C TYR A 127 10.03 -22.56 -10.60
N ASP A 128 10.92 -21.97 -11.41
CA ASP A 128 12.15 -22.64 -11.82
C ASP A 128 13.11 -22.79 -10.65
N ALA A 129 13.36 -21.70 -9.90
CA ALA A 129 14.18 -21.77 -8.71
C ALA A 129 13.53 -22.61 -7.60
N MET A 130 12.20 -22.54 -7.46
CA MET A 130 11.46 -23.34 -6.47
C MET A 130 11.59 -24.84 -6.74
N ARG A 131 11.46 -25.28 -8.00
CA ARG A 131 11.61 -26.70 -8.38
C ARG A 131 13.02 -27.23 -8.15
N ALA A 132 14.03 -26.36 -8.16
CA ALA A 132 15.40 -26.71 -7.86
C ALA A 132 15.70 -26.83 -6.35
N ASP A 133 14.80 -26.37 -5.46
CA ASP A 133 14.95 -26.50 -4.01
C ASP A 133 14.79 -27.96 -3.56
N PRO A 134 15.72 -28.52 -2.75
CA PRO A 134 15.55 -29.84 -2.14
C PRO A 134 14.23 -30.04 -1.38
N LYS A 135 13.68 -28.98 -0.76
CA LYS A 135 12.36 -28.99 -0.10
C LYS A 135 11.26 -29.37 -1.07
N TYR A 136 11.33 -28.91 -2.33
CA TYR A 136 10.37 -29.30 -3.36
C TYR A 136 10.42 -30.82 -3.58
N GLY A 137 11.63 -31.37 -3.74
CA GLY A 137 11.85 -32.81 -3.87
C GLY A 137 11.27 -33.61 -2.71
N LEU A 138 11.49 -33.16 -1.47
CA LEU A 138 10.93 -33.79 -0.27
C LEU A 138 9.40 -33.80 -0.26
N ILE A 139 8.76 -32.70 -0.68
CA ILE A 139 7.30 -32.62 -0.78
C ILE A 139 6.78 -33.60 -1.84
N GLN A 140 7.43 -33.67 -3.01
CA GLN A 140 7.05 -34.62 -4.07
C GLN A 140 7.22 -36.06 -3.60
N GLU A 141 8.30 -36.37 -2.89
CA GLU A 141 8.52 -37.71 -2.35
C GLU A 141 7.46 -38.08 -1.31
N MET A 142 7.08 -37.16 -0.42
CA MET A 142 5.98 -37.37 0.53
C MET A 142 4.66 -37.69 -0.19
N LYS A 143 4.33 -36.95 -1.25
CA LYS A 143 3.14 -37.20 -2.09
C LYS A 143 3.20 -38.58 -2.74
N HIS A 144 4.35 -38.95 -3.30
CA HIS A 144 4.56 -40.22 -3.96
C HIS A 144 4.40 -41.40 -3.00
N ARG A 145 5.12 -41.40 -1.86
CA ARG A 145 5.03 -42.46 -0.85
C ARG A 145 3.61 -42.61 -0.30
N ARG A 146 2.86 -41.50 -0.17
CA ARG A 146 1.45 -41.56 0.25
C ARG A 146 0.58 -42.24 -0.81
N ALA A 147 0.77 -41.91 -2.09
CA ALA A 147 0.02 -42.53 -3.18
C ALA A 147 0.29 -44.04 -3.25
N GLU A 148 1.54 -44.47 -3.11
CA GLU A 148 1.91 -45.89 -3.05
C GLU A 148 1.25 -46.61 -1.87
N TYR A 149 1.28 -46.00 -0.68
CA TYR A 149 0.62 -46.55 0.51
C TYR A 149 -0.88 -46.73 0.32
N LEU A 150 -1.56 -45.75 -0.28
CA LEU A 150 -3.00 -45.82 -0.57
C LEU A 150 -3.32 -46.88 -1.64
N ALA A 151 -2.45 -47.10 -2.62
CA ALA A 151 -2.62 -48.12 -3.65
C ALA A 151 -2.36 -49.56 -3.14
N SER A 152 -1.65 -49.71 -2.02
CA SER A 152 -1.36 -51.01 -1.39
C SER A 152 -2.42 -51.49 -0.37
N GLN A 153 -3.49 -50.72 -0.18
CA GLN A 153 -4.60 -51.04 0.73
C GLN A 153 -5.81 -51.65 0.01
#